data_AF-A0A4P0XLA0-F1
#
_entry.id   AF-A0A4P0XLA0-F1
#
_cell.length_a   1.000
_cell.length_b   1.000
_cell.length_c   1.000
_cell.angle_alpha   90.00
_cell.angle_beta   90.00
_cell.angle_gamma   90.00
#
_symmetry.space_group_name_H-M   'P 1'
#
loop_
_entity.id
_entity.type
_entity.pdbx_description
1 polymer ?
#
loop_
_entity_poly.entity_id
_entity_poly.type
_entity_poly.pdbx_seq_one_letter_code
_entity_poly.pdbx_strand_id
1 'polypeptide(L)'
;MQGAALTGSEKAGSVVAAQAAKHIKKSTLELGGNDVFVVLDDADLERAVKIGVQARLNNAGQVCTAAKRFILHENIADAFPDKI
;
A
#
# COMPACT_ATOMS: atom_id res chain seq x y z
N MET A 1 -14.10 26.34 -9.80
CA MET A 1 -13.61 24.94 -9.66
C MET A 1 -13.51 24.31 -11.03
N GLN A 2 -12.29 23.91 -11.39
CA GLN A 2 -11.91 23.40 -12.72
C GLN A 2 -11.78 21.86 -12.69
N GLY A 3 -11.58 21.28 -11.51
CA GLY A 3 -11.48 19.85 -11.24
C GLY A 3 -11.52 19.59 -9.73
N ALA A 4 -11.47 18.31 -9.37
CA ALA A 4 -11.37 17.85 -7.98
C ALA A 4 -10.21 16.86 -7.83
N ALA A 5 -9.47 16.96 -6.73
CA ALA A 5 -8.42 16.00 -6.37
C ALA A 5 -8.72 15.45 -4.98
N LEU A 6 -8.61 14.14 -4.81
CA LEU A 6 -8.81 13.48 -3.52
C LEU A 6 -7.77 12.39 -3.30
N THR A 7 -7.15 12.41 -2.12
CA THR A 7 -6.38 11.30 -1.56
C THR A 7 -7.13 10.81 -0.33
N GLY A 8 -7.51 9.53 -0.30
CA GLY A 8 -8.37 9.02 0.76
C GLY A 8 -8.84 7.59 0.49
N SER A 9 -10.00 7.23 1.02
CA SER A 9 -10.58 5.91 0.81
C SER A 9 -11.30 5.80 -0.55
N GLU A 10 -11.38 4.59 -1.09
CA GLU A 10 -12.19 4.28 -2.28
C GLU A 10 -13.64 4.77 -2.14
N LYS A 11 -14.23 4.63 -0.94
CA LYS A 11 -15.59 5.12 -0.65
C LYS A 11 -15.70 6.62 -0.83
N ALA A 12 -14.79 7.40 -0.26
CA ALA A 12 -14.79 8.86 -0.41
C ALA A 12 -14.50 9.27 -1.87
N GLY A 13 -13.55 8.60 -2.51
CA GLY A 13 -13.21 8.79 -3.91
C GLY A 13 -14.38 8.59 -4.85
N SER A 14 -15.14 7.51 -4.68
CA SER A 14 -16.35 7.22 -5.47
C SER A 14 -17.39 8.33 -5.35
N VAL A 15 -17.64 8.82 -4.14
CA VAL A 15 -18.58 9.93 -3.90
C VAL A 15 -18.10 11.21 -4.60
N VAL A 16 -16.83 11.59 -4.44
CA VAL A 16 -16.27 12.80 -5.07
C VAL A 16 -16.28 12.70 -6.59
N ALA A 17 -15.89 11.55 -7.14
CA ALA A 17 -15.90 11.29 -8.57
C ALA A 17 -17.30 11.43 -9.16
N ALA A 18 -18.31 10.85 -8.50
CA ALA A 18 -19.70 10.93 -8.95
C ALA A 18 -20.21 12.37 -8.98
N GLN A 19 -19.88 13.20 -7.98
CA GLN A 19 -20.28 14.62 -7.99
C GLN A 19 -19.51 15.41 -9.05
N ALA A 20 -18.21 15.19 -9.20
CA ALA A 20 -17.40 15.86 -10.23
C ALA A 20 -17.94 15.56 -11.64
N ALA A 21 -18.33 14.30 -11.89
CA ALA A 21 -18.87 13.86 -13.17
C ALA A 21 -20.19 14.57 -13.54
N LYS A 22 -21.10 14.81 -12.59
CA LYS A 22 -22.35 15.57 -12.82
C LYS A 22 -22.12 16.98 -13.39
N HIS A 23 -20.94 17.53 -13.17
CA HIS A 23 -20.57 18.88 -13.60
C HIS A 23 -19.46 18.89 -14.67
N ILE A 24 -19.16 17.74 -15.28
CA ILE A 24 -18.12 17.57 -16.31
C ILE A 24 -16.78 18.15 -15.81
N LYS A 25 -16.42 17.84 -14.56
CA LYS A 25 -15.15 18.25 -13.95
C LYS A 25 -14.19 17.08 -13.93
N LYS A 26 -12.94 17.35 -14.29
CA LYS A 26 -11.84 16.36 -14.17
C LYS A 26 -11.67 15.96 -12.70
N SER A 27 -11.46 14.68 -12.44
CA SER A 27 -11.08 14.16 -11.13
C SER A 27 -9.74 13.43 -11.17
N THR A 28 -8.94 13.56 -10.11
CA THR A 28 -7.73 12.77 -9.85
C THR A 28 -7.84 12.14 -8.46
N LEU A 29 -7.65 10.83 -8.36
CA LEU A 29 -8.01 10.05 -7.18
C LEU A 29 -6.86 9.12 -6.77
N GLU A 30 -6.42 9.22 -5.52
CA GLU A 30 -5.45 8.32 -4.89
C GLU A 30 -6.14 7.59 -3.73
N LEU A 31 -6.49 6.31 -3.92
CA LEU A 31 -7.56 5.66 -3.15
C LEU A 31 -7.09 4.58 -2.17
N GLY A 32 -5.82 4.66 -1.76
CA GLY A 32 -5.17 3.66 -0.92
C GLY A 32 -4.54 2.53 -1.74
N GLY A 33 -4.15 1.46 -1.05
CA GLY A 33 -3.45 0.34 -1.68
C GLY A 33 -3.33 -0.84 -0.74
N ASN A 34 -3.10 -2.03 -1.31
CA ASN A 34 -2.82 -3.26 -0.59
C ASN A 34 -1.47 -3.84 -1.05
N ASP A 35 -0.43 -3.02 -0.96
CA ASP A 35 0.85 -3.27 -1.62
C ASP A 35 1.53 -4.54 -1.11
N VAL A 36 2.15 -5.24 -2.06
CA VAL A 36 2.81 -6.52 -1.84
C VAL A 36 4.29 -6.30 -1.57
N PHE A 37 4.81 -7.00 -0.57
CA PHE A 37 6.22 -7.14 -0.28
C PHE A 37 6.63 -8.59 -0.56
N VAL A 38 7.35 -8.81 -1.67
CA VAL A 38 7.80 -10.14 -2.10
C VAL A 38 9.25 -10.34 -1.68
N VAL A 39 9.56 -11.49 -1.08
CA VAL A 39 10.93 -11.88 -0.73
C VAL A 39 11.22 -13.25 -1.34
N LEU A 40 12.23 -13.29 -2.21
CA LEU A 40 12.71 -14.52 -2.83
C LEU A 40 13.79 -15.16 -1.95
N ASP A 41 14.12 -16.43 -2.21
CA ASP A 41 15.06 -17.20 -1.40
C ASP A 41 16.53 -16.74 -1.52
N ASP A 42 16.87 -16.02 -2.60
CA ASP A 42 18.17 -15.39 -2.81
C ASP A 42 18.28 -13.98 -2.21
N ALA A 43 17.22 -13.46 -1.58
CA ALA A 43 17.24 -12.16 -0.95
C ALA A 43 18.07 -12.16 0.34
N ASP A 44 18.70 -11.03 0.63
CA ASP A 44 19.29 -10.76 1.95
C ASP A 44 18.18 -10.73 3.00
N LEU A 45 18.05 -11.83 3.76
CA LEU A 45 16.95 -12.05 4.69
C LEU A 45 16.93 -11.02 5.82
N GLU A 46 18.08 -10.68 6.41
CA GLU A 46 18.17 -9.69 7.49
C GLU A 46 17.73 -8.30 7.02
N ARG A 47 18.19 -7.92 5.82
CA ARG A 47 17.79 -6.66 5.20
C ARG A 47 16.30 -6.67 4.84
N ALA A 48 15.79 -7.78 4.29
CA ALA A 48 14.40 -7.92 3.89
C ALA A 48 13.45 -7.81 5.10
N VAL A 49 13.80 -8.42 6.23
CA VAL A 49 13.04 -8.30 7.48
C VAL A 49 13.03 -6.85 7.96
N LYS A 50 14.21 -6.22 8.07
CA LYS A 50 14.31 -4.81 8.51
C LYS A 50 13.48 -3.87 7.66
N ILE A 51 13.56 -3.99 6.33
CA ILE A 51 12.80 -3.16 5.40
C ILE A 51 11.31 -3.50 5.50
N GLY A 52 10.94 -4.77 5.55
CA GLY A 52 9.55 -5.23 5.64
C GLY A 52 8.84 -4.68 6.87
N VAL A 53 9.48 -4.78 8.04
CA VAL A 53 8.96 -4.23 9.31
C VAL A 53 8.78 -2.71 9.19
N GLN A 54 9.80 -2.00 8.71
CA GLN A 54 9.71 -0.54 8.51
C GLN A 54 8.60 -0.17 7.53
N ALA A 55 8.52 -0.83 6.38
CA ALA A 55 7.52 -0.57 5.34
C ALA A 55 6.10 -0.90 5.80
N ARG A 56 5.92 -1.86 6.71
CA ARG A 56 4.61 -2.20 7.27
C ARG A 56 4.17 -1.25 8.39
N LEU A 57 5.10 -0.86 9.28
CA LEU A 57 4.76 -0.18 10.53
C LEU A 57 5.03 1.32 10.53
N ASN A 58 5.72 1.85 9.51
CA ASN A 58 5.92 3.31 9.40
C ASN A 58 4.58 4.05 9.45
N ASN A 59 4.53 5.16 10.19
CA ASN A 59 3.30 5.91 10.48
C ASN A 59 2.15 5.03 11.02
N ALA A 60 2.48 4.06 11.87
CA ALA A 60 1.55 3.04 12.36
C ALA A 60 0.82 2.26 11.25
N GLY A 61 1.47 2.10 10.08
CA GLY A 61 0.91 1.44 8.90
C GLY A 61 -0.11 2.28 8.11
N GLN A 62 -0.36 3.53 8.52
CA GLN A 62 -1.29 4.45 7.84
C GLN A 62 -0.61 5.13 6.65
N VAL A 63 -0.16 4.31 5.70
CA VAL A 63 0.47 4.74 4.45
C VAL A 63 -0.18 3.98 3.30
N CYS A 64 -0.57 4.69 2.23
CA CYS A 64 -1.20 4.06 1.07
C CYS A 64 -0.31 2.94 0.49
N THR A 65 1.01 3.15 0.49
CA THR A 65 2.03 2.21 0.00
C THR A 65 2.65 1.30 1.06
N ALA A 66 2.07 1.21 2.27
CA ALA A 66 2.58 0.30 3.29
C ALA A 66 2.59 -1.16 2.76
N ALA A 67 3.62 -1.92 3.15
CA ALA A 67 3.78 -3.35 2.83
C ALA A 67 2.71 -4.19 3.53
N LYS A 68 1.50 -4.28 2.97
CA LYS A 68 0.33 -4.87 3.65
C LYS A 68 0.22 -6.38 3.45
N ARG A 69 0.78 -6.90 2.36
CA ARG A 69 0.81 -8.33 2.03
C ARG A 69 2.23 -8.81 1.87
N PHE A 70 2.65 -9.78 2.65
CA PHE A 70 3.95 -10.43 2.52
C PHE A 70 3.78 -11.72 1.72
N ILE A 71 4.58 -11.87 0.66
CA ILE A 71 4.67 -13.11 -0.12
C ILE A 71 6.11 -13.57 -0.03
N LEU A 72 6.35 -14.66 0.68
CA LEU A 72 7.67 -15.19 0.95
C LEU A 72 7.88 -16.46 0.15
N HIS A 73 9.08 -16.64 -0.38
CA HIS A 73 9.47 -17.92 -0.97
C HIS A 73 9.44 -19.03 0.09
N GLU A 74 9.01 -20.23 -0.28
CA GLU A 74 8.81 -21.34 0.67
C GLU A 74 10.06 -21.66 1.51
N ASN A 75 11.24 -21.62 0.88
CA ASN A 75 12.54 -21.85 1.54
C ASN A 75 12.86 -20.89 2.71
N ILE A 76 12.20 -19.72 2.77
CA ILE A 76 12.44 -18.70 3.80
C ILE A 76 11.19 -18.34 4.61
N ALA A 77 10.04 -18.93 4.28
CA ALA A 77 8.74 -18.54 4.83
C ALA A 77 8.68 -18.70 6.36
N ASP A 78 9.30 -19.75 6.89
CA ASP A 78 9.37 -20.00 8.33
C ASP A 78 10.46 -19.17 9.02
N ALA A 79 11.58 -18.91 8.34
CA ALA A 79 12.72 -18.19 8.91
C ALA A 79 12.51 -16.67 9.00
N PHE A 80 11.65 -16.10 8.17
CA PHE A 80 11.42 -14.65 8.13
C PHE A 80 10.70 -14.12 9.39
N PRO A 81 9.58 -14.71 9.86
CA PRO A 81 8.88 -14.23 11.05
C PRO A 81 9.70 -14.36 12.34
N ASP A 82 10.55 -15.39 12.45
CA ASP A 82 11.44 -15.61 13.60
C ASP A 82 12.47 -14.48 13.81
N LYS A 83 12.62 -13.59 12.82
CA LYS A 83 13.58 -12.47 12.82
C LYS A 83 12.93 -11.10 13.01
N ILE A 84 11.59 -11.02 13.07
CA ILE A 84 10.83 -9.77 13.28
C ILE A 84 10.90 -9.33 14.74
#